data_AF-A0A656QD21-F1
#
_entry.id   AF-A0A656QD21-F1
#
_cell.length_a   1.000
_cell.length_b   1.000
_cell.length_c   1.000
_cell.angle_alpha   90.00
_cell.angle_beta   90.00
_cell.angle_gamma   90.00
#
_symmetry.space_group_name_H-M   'P 1'
#
loop_
_entity.id
_entity.type
_entity.pdbx_description
1 polymer ?
#
loop_
_entity_poly.entity_id
_entity_poly.type
_entity_poly.pdbx_seq_one_letter_code
_entity_poly.pdbx_strand_id
1 'polypeptide(L)'
;MAGNARYTAILDACVLYSIAQTDALLSLATAGLFSAKWSSKIEEEWMLALVQRRPDLKDRLWVRRDAMRDAVPDWQVLDEAWSPLVESLNLPDANDRHVLAAALAGHANCIVTANVRDFPQSAVAPYGIEIVHPDRFIVNQWDLEPLVAISSFKRMRARRKRPQSSVDEFATVLEQNELPMTAQRIREAGELI
;
A
#
# COMPACT_ATOMS: atom_id res chain seq x y z
N MET A 1 15.26 21.36 -0.98
CA MET A 1 15.68 20.02 -0.51
C MET A 1 15.48 19.05 -1.67
N ALA A 2 16.57 18.66 -2.32
CA ALA A 2 16.52 17.76 -3.47
C ALA A 2 16.67 16.31 -2.95
N GLY A 3 15.54 15.70 -2.61
CA GLY A 3 15.42 14.25 -2.51
C GLY A 3 14.64 13.79 -3.74
N ASN A 4 15.22 12.86 -4.48
CA ASN A 4 14.71 12.26 -5.72
C ASN A 4 13.17 12.26 -5.81
N ALA A 5 12.60 12.83 -6.87
CA ALA A 5 11.16 12.94 -7.11
C ALA A 5 10.54 11.54 -7.32
N ARG A 6 10.45 10.77 -6.23
CA ARG A 6 9.82 9.46 -6.22
C ARG A 6 8.32 9.67 -6.24
N TYR A 7 7.68 8.97 -7.16
CA TYR A 7 6.23 8.85 -7.23
C TYR A 7 5.69 8.55 -5.83
N THR A 8 4.89 9.46 -5.27
CA THR A 8 4.39 9.38 -3.90
C THR A 8 2.99 8.79 -3.91
N ALA A 9 2.78 7.74 -3.12
CA ALA A 9 1.52 7.02 -3.07
C ALA A 9 0.97 7.02 -1.64
N ILE A 10 -0.28 7.44 -1.48
CA ILE A 10 -1.03 7.16 -0.25
C ILE A 10 -1.50 5.72 -0.28
N LEU A 11 -1.16 4.97 0.76
CA LEU A 11 -1.68 3.61 0.97
C LEU A 11 -2.94 3.69 1.82
N ASP A 12 -4.06 3.25 1.27
CA ASP A 12 -5.35 3.20 1.96
C ASP A 12 -5.39 2.06 3.01
N ALA A 13 -6.28 2.16 3.99
CA ALA A 13 -6.43 1.19 5.07
C ALA A 13 -6.74 -0.22 4.52
N CYS A 14 -7.50 -0.32 3.42
CA CYS A 14 -7.84 -1.62 2.82
C CYS A 14 -6.60 -2.40 2.35
N VAL A 15 -5.56 -1.72 1.85
CA VAL A 15 -4.32 -2.38 1.38
C VAL A 15 -3.31 -2.61 2.51
N LEU A 16 -3.47 -1.88 3.61
CA LEU A 16 -2.70 -2.10 4.86
C LEU A 16 -3.32 -3.20 5.74
N TYR A 17 -4.55 -3.60 5.47
CA TYR A 17 -5.24 -4.67 6.20
C TYR A 17 -4.58 -6.04 5.98
N SER A 18 -4.44 -6.48 4.72
CA SER A 18 -3.85 -7.78 4.37
C SER A 18 -2.33 -7.76 4.48
N ILE A 19 -1.75 -8.73 5.19
CA ILE A 19 -0.29 -8.88 5.30
C ILE A 19 0.34 -9.07 3.92
N ALA A 20 -0.30 -9.79 3.01
CA ALA A 20 0.27 -10.05 1.68
C ALA A 20 0.41 -8.77 0.86
N GLN A 21 -0.64 -7.94 0.82
CA GLN A 21 -0.63 -6.66 0.12
C GLN A 21 0.32 -5.66 0.78
N THR A 22 0.27 -5.53 2.10
CA THR A 22 1.16 -4.64 2.85
C THR A 22 2.64 -5.00 2.65
N ASP A 23 2.99 -6.28 2.79
CA ASP A 23 4.38 -6.72 2.66
C ASP A 23 4.89 -6.54 1.21
N ALA A 24 4.04 -6.77 0.20
CA ALA A 24 4.38 -6.49 -1.19
C ALA A 24 4.63 -4.98 -1.43
N LEU A 25 3.69 -4.11 -1.02
CA LEU A 25 3.82 -2.66 -1.19
C LEU A 25 5.02 -2.09 -0.44
N LEU A 26 5.23 -2.49 0.82
CA LEU A 26 6.37 -2.02 1.62
C LEU A 26 7.70 -2.59 1.12
N SER A 27 7.74 -3.80 0.55
CA SER A 27 8.95 -4.33 -0.12
C SER A 27 9.40 -3.44 -1.26
N LEU A 28 8.45 -2.92 -2.03
CA LEU A 28 8.75 -2.06 -3.17
C LEU A 28 9.11 -0.63 -2.70
N ALA A 29 8.41 -0.11 -1.68
CA ALA A 29 8.72 1.20 -1.09
C ALA A 29 10.12 1.23 -0.47
N THR A 30 10.48 0.22 0.33
CA THR A 30 11.80 0.09 0.97
C THR A 30 12.94 -0.09 -0.02
N ALA A 31 12.66 -0.72 -1.18
CA ALA A 31 13.59 -0.81 -2.29
C ALA A 31 13.67 0.48 -3.12
N GLY A 32 12.86 1.48 -2.81
CA GLY A 32 12.93 2.82 -3.39
C GLY A 32 12.20 2.98 -4.72
N LEU A 33 11.28 2.08 -5.08
CA LEU A 33 10.48 2.23 -6.31
C LEU A 33 9.47 3.37 -6.21
N PHE A 34 8.95 3.64 -5.00
CA PHE A 34 8.01 4.74 -4.74
C PHE A 34 8.12 5.20 -3.29
N SER A 35 7.57 6.37 -2.98
CA SER A 35 7.45 6.87 -1.61
C SER A 35 6.07 6.53 -1.06
N ALA A 36 6.00 5.53 -0.17
CA ALA A 36 4.76 5.19 0.52
C ALA A 36 4.47 6.21 1.62
N LYS A 37 3.23 6.70 1.68
CA LYS A 37 2.72 7.54 2.76
C LYS A 37 1.35 7.07 3.23
N TRP A 38 1.00 7.36 4.47
CA TRP A 38 -0.35 7.19 5.05
C TRP A 38 -0.50 8.10 6.28
N SER A 39 -1.72 8.27 6.80
CA SER A 39 -1.98 9.06 8.01
C SER A 39 -2.19 8.16 9.23
N SER A 40 -2.12 8.75 10.44
CA SER A 40 -2.46 8.04 11.68
C SER A 40 -3.87 7.48 11.64
N LYS A 41 -4.81 8.23 11.02
CA LYS A 41 -6.21 7.82 10.87
C LYS A 41 -6.36 6.56 10.01
N ILE A 42 -5.60 6.45 8.92
CA ILE A 42 -5.54 5.23 8.09
C ILE A 42 -4.99 4.05 8.92
N GLU A 43 -3.99 4.28 9.78
CA GLU A 43 -3.50 3.22 10.67
C GLU A 43 -4.58 2.71 11.63
N GLU A 44 -5.30 3.64 12.26
CA GLU A 44 -6.39 3.33 13.17
C GLU A 44 -7.45 2.47 12.47
N GLU A 45 -7.82 2.79 11.23
CA GLU A 45 -8.85 2.07 10.48
C GLU A 45 -8.50 0.62 10.22
N TRP A 46 -7.32 0.34 9.64
CA TRP A 46 -6.96 -1.06 9.37
C TRP A 46 -6.74 -1.84 10.67
N MET A 47 -6.21 -1.19 11.72
CA MET A 47 -6.03 -1.81 13.03
C MET A 47 -7.38 -2.16 13.67
N LEU A 48 -8.33 -1.22 13.70
CA LEU A 48 -9.67 -1.41 14.25
C LEU A 48 -10.42 -2.51 13.49
N ALA A 49 -10.41 -2.47 12.15
CA ALA A 49 -11.04 -3.49 11.33
C ALA A 49 -10.45 -4.89 11.60
N LEU A 50 -9.13 -4.98 11.83
CA LEU A 50 -8.47 -6.26 12.08
C LEU A 50 -8.75 -6.78 13.50
N VAL A 51 -8.79 -5.90 14.52
CA VAL A 51 -9.20 -6.28 15.89
C VAL A 51 -10.64 -6.76 15.94
N GLN A 52 -11.56 -6.10 15.21
CA GLN A 52 -12.97 -6.51 15.15
C GLN A 52 -13.12 -7.93 14.59
N ARG A 53 -12.35 -8.29 13.56
CA ARG A 53 -12.38 -9.63 12.96
C ARG A 53 -11.55 -10.66 13.75
N ARG A 54 -10.45 -10.23 14.36
CA ARG A 54 -9.46 -11.08 15.03
C ARG A 54 -9.00 -10.45 16.36
N PRO A 55 -9.85 -10.49 17.41
CA PRO A 55 -9.53 -9.90 18.70
C PRO A 55 -8.26 -10.47 19.35
N ASP A 56 -7.92 -11.73 19.03
CA ASP A 56 -6.72 -12.44 19.47
C ASP A 56 -5.40 -11.81 18.98
N LEU A 57 -5.46 -10.94 17.97
CA LEU A 57 -4.28 -10.28 17.40
C LEU A 57 -4.01 -8.89 17.97
N LYS A 58 -4.86 -8.34 18.85
CA LYS A 58 -4.81 -6.95 19.33
C LYS A 58 -3.41 -6.49 19.74
N ASP A 59 -2.72 -7.27 20.58
CA ASP A 59 -1.40 -6.89 21.09
C ASP A 59 -0.30 -6.98 20.02
N ARG A 60 -0.49 -7.84 19.01
CA ARG A 60 0.47 -8.01 17.90
C ARG A 60 0.34 -6.92 16.83
N LEU A 61 -0.77 -6.20 16.78
CA LEU A 61 -0.98 -5.17 15.76
C LEU A 61 -0.07 -3.97 15.96
N TRP A 62 0.20 -3.58 17.22
CA TRP A 62 1.14 -2.51 17.54
C TRP A 62 2.55 -2.84 17.04
N VAL A 63 2.98 -4.09 17.23
CA VAL A 63 4.27 -4.58 16.72
C VAL A 63 4.32 -4.50 15.18
N ARG A 64 3.26 -4.90 14.49
CA ARG A 64 3.18 -4.79 13.02
C ARG A 64 3.22 -3.32 12.58
N ARG A 65 2.43 -2.45 13.21
CA ARG A 65 2.39 -1.01 12.91
C ARG A 65 3.77 -0.38 13.09
N ASP A 66 4.43 -0.62 14.22
CA ASP A 66 5.74 -0.03 14.50
C ASP A 66 6.80 -0.51 13.50
N ALA A 67 6.78 -1.80 13.13
CA ALA A 67 7.64 -2.33 12.07
C ALA A 67 7.39 -1.67 10.70
N MET A 68 6.14 -1.30 10.38
CA MET A 68 5.82 -0.56 9.15
C MET A 68 6.39 0.86 9.17
N ARG A 69 6.29 1.54 10.32
CA ARG A 69 6.86 2.89 10.51
C ARG A 69 8.38 2.88 10.43
N ASP A 70 9.02 1.88 11.04
CA ASP A 70 10.48 1.70 10.98
C ASP A 70 10.96 1.40 9.55
N ALA A 71 10.18 0.63 8.79
CA ALA A 71 10.49 0.31 7.40
C ALA A 71 10.39 1.54 6.47
N VAL A 72 9.50 2.49 6.76
CA VAL A 72 9.27 3.68 5.92
C VAL A 72 9.35 4.94 6.79
N PRO A 73 10.54 5.49 7.06
CA PRO A 73 10.69 6.59 8.03
C PRO A 73 9.89 7.86 7.71
N ASP A 74 9.62 8.16 6.44
CA ASP A 74 8.85 9.33 5.98
C ASP A 74 7.38 8.97 5.62
N TRP A 75 6.83 7.94 6.28
CA TRP A 75 5.49 7.42 6.02
C TRP A 75 4.38 8.45 6.31
N GLN A 76 4.55 9.31 7.31
CA GLN A 76 3.41 10.02 7.89
C GLN A 76 3.03 11.25 7.09
N VAL A 77 1.74 11.36 6.76
CA VAL A 77 1.09 12.66 6.51
C VAL A 77 0.50 13.15 7.83
N LEU A 78 0.98 14.29 8.32
CA LEU A 78 0.59 14.85 9.61
C LEU A 78 -0.89 15.25 9.66
N ASP A 79 -1.54 15.00 10.79
CA ASP A 79 -2.99 15.19 10.95
C ASP A 79 -3.41 16.66 10.81
N GLU A 80 -2.55 17.59 11.22
CA GLU A 80 -2.75 19.03 11.08
C GLU A 80 -2.70 19.49 9.62
N ALA A 81 -2.04 18.73 8.74
CA ALA A 81 -1.89 19.07 7.33
C ALA A 81 -3.11 18.64 6.49
N TRP A 82 -3.74 17.51 6.83
CA TRP A 82 -4.88 16.98 6.06
C TRP A 82 -6.25 17.26 6.68
N SER A 83 -6.37 17.30 8.01
CA SER A 83 -7.68 17.45 8.67
C SER A 83 -8.49 18.70 8.25
N PRO A 84 -7.88 19.88 7.98
CA PRO A 84 -8.66 21.06 7.56
C PRO A 84 -9.28 20.91 6.16
N LEU A 85 -8.77 19.97 5.34
CA LEU A 85 -9.23 19.78 3.97
C LEU A 85 -10.51 18.92 3.91
N VAL A 86 -10.76 18.06 4.90
CA VAL A 86 -11.79 17.01 4.87
C VAL A 86 -13.19 17.54 4.53
N GLU A 87 -13.61 18.62 5.18
CA GLU A 87 -14.96 19.21 4.99
C GLU A 87 -15.16 19.82 3.60
N SER A 88 -14.07 20.16 2.90
CA SER A 88 -14.14 20.71 1.53
C SER A 88 -14.20 19.62 0.45
N LEU A 89 -13.96 18.36 0.81
CA LEU A 89 -13.91 17.24 -0.13
C LEU A 89 -15.27 16.55 -0.21
N ASN A 90 -15.70 16.26 -1.44
CA ASN A 90 -16.94 15.56 -1.69
C ASN A 90 -16.64 14.19 -2.33
N LEU A 91 -16.80 13.13 -1.54
CA LEU A 91 -16.73 11.74 -1.96
C LEU A 91 -18.05 11.02 -1.64
N PRO A 92 -18.39 9.95 -2.39
CA PRO A 92 -19.58 9.13 -2.11
C PRO A 92 -19.62 8.59 -0.67
N ASP A 93 -18.48 8.14 -0.14
CA ASP A 93 -18.32 7.81 1.27
C ASP A 93 -17.63 8.97 2.00
N ALA A 94 -18.27 9.46 3.07
CA ALA A 94 -17.70 10.50 3.90
C ALA A 94 -16.45 10.02 4.67
N ASN A 95 -16.38 8.71 4.95
CA ASN A 95 -15.25 8.12 5.64
C ASN A 95 -14.00 7.99 4.76
N ASP A 96 -14.07 8.20 3.44
CA ASP A 96 -12.89 8.15 2.56
C ASP A 96 -12.26 9.52 2.32
N ARG A 97 -12.91 10.60 2.80
CA ARG A 97 -12.45 11.98 2.58
C ARG A 97 -11.11 12.26 3.23
N HIS A 98 -10.78 11.62 4.36
CA HIS A 98 -9.47 11.77 5.00
C HIS A 98 -8.34 11.14 4.17
N VAL A 99 -8.61 10.05 3.41
CA VAL A 99 -7.62 9.44 2.51
C VAL A 99 -7.28 10.42 1.39
N LEU A 100 -8.29 11.03 0.77
CA LEU A 100 -8.09 12.06 -0.26
C LEU A 100 -7.42 13.31 0.32
N ALA A 101 -7.84 13.76 1.50
CA ALA A 101 -7.20 14.88 2.19
C ALA A 101 -5.71 14.61 2.47
N ALA A 102 -5.37 13.40 2.93
CA ALA A 102 -4.00 12.98 3.17
C ALA A 102 -3.19 12.95 1.87
N ALA A 103 -3.80 12.53 0.76
CA ALA A 103 -3.16 12.56 -0.56
C ALA A 103 -2.83 13.98 -1.02
N LEU A 104 -3.74 14.93 -0.82
CA LEU A 104 -3.50 16.35 -1.13
C LEU A 104 -2.39 16.94 -0.27
N ALA A 105 -2.49 16.77 1.05
CA ALA A 105 -1.52 17.31 2.00
C ALA A 105 -0.14 16.65 1.89
N GLY A 106 -0.09 15.37 1.51
CA GLY A 106 1.12 14.61 1.27
C GLY A 106 1.74 14.81 -0.13
N HIS A 107 1.14 15.67 -0.97
CA HIS A 107 1.55 15.87 -2.37
C HIS A 107 1.65 14.55 -3.15
N ALA A 108 0.70 13.65 -2.92
CA ALA A 108 0.72 12.33 -3.54
C ALA A 108 0.36 12.39 -5.02
N ASN A 109 0.98 11.52 -5.80
CA ASN A 109 0.63 11.27 -7.19
C ASN A 109 -0.56 10.32 -7.30
N CYS A 110 -0.72 9.39 -6.35
CA CYS A 110 -1.86 8.48 -6.34
C CYS A 110 -2.32 8.08 -4.94
N ILE A 111 -3.52 7.49 -4.90
CA ILE A 111 -4.02 6.66 -3.81
C ILE A 111 -4.04 5.21 -4.29
N VAL A 112 -3.43 4.32 -3.52
CA VAL A 112 -3.45 2.87 -3.75
C VAL A 112 -4.54 2.27 -2.87
N THR A 113 -5.62 1.82 -3.50
CA THR A 113 -6.82 1.29 -2.81
C THR A 113 -7.49 0.19 -3.63
N ALA A 114 -8.02 -0.84 -2.96
CA ALA A 114 -8.91 -1.82 -3.59
C ALA A 114 -10.33 -1.25 -3.82
N ASN A 115 -10.69 -0.20 -3.08
CA ASN A 115 -12.01 0.44 -3.08
C ASN A 115 -12.11 1.56 -4.13
N VAL A 116 -11.66 1.30 -5.37
CA VAL A 116 -11.55 2.32 -6.43
C VAL A 116 -12.85 3.10 -6.68
N ARG A 117 -14.00 2.45 -6.52
CA ARG A 117 -15.33 3.04 -6.72
C ARG A 117 -15.65 4.18 -5.73
N ASP A 118 -15.01 4.18 -4.57
CA ASP A 118 -15.24 5.18 -3.51
C ASP A 118 -14.50 6.50 -3.83
N PHE A 119 -13.64 6.49 -4.84
CA PHE A 119 -12.90 7.64 -5.36
C PHE A 119 -13.22 7.87 -6.86
N PRO A 120 -14.46 8.30 -7.20
CA PRO A 120 -14.85 8.49 -8.59
C PRO A 120 -13.98 9.55 -9.26
N GLN A 121 -13.63 9.33 -10.54
CA GLN A 121 -12.73 10.21 -11.30
C GLN A 121 -13.15 11.69 -11.25
N SER A 122 -14.46 11.97 -11.28
CA SER A 122 -15.00 13.34 -11.19
C SER A 122 -14.64 14.06 -9.90
N ALA A 123 -14.41 13.33 -8.80
CA ALA A 123 -14.04 13.89 -7.51
C ALA A 123 -12.53 14.08 -7.34
N VAL A 124 -11.71 13.24 -7.99
CA VAL A 124 -10.24 13.21 -7.78
C VAL A 124 -9.44 13.85 -8.92
N ALA A 125 -9.96 13.85 -10.15
CA ALA A 125 -9.29 14.42 -11.32
C ALA A 125 -8.95 15.93 -11.18
N PRO A 126 -9.78 16.78 -10.54
CA PRO A 126 -9.43 18.20 -10.33
C PRO A 126 -8.14 18.40 -9.53
N TYR A 127 -7.74 17.39 -8.75
CA TYR A 127 -6.55 17.44 -7.90
C TYR A 127 -5.32 16.75 -8.53
N GLY A 128 -5.47 16.13 -9.71
CA GLY A 128 -4.38 15.40 -10.35
C GLY A 128 -3.95 14.12 -9.61
N ILE A 129 -4.82 13.56 -8.77
CA ILE A 129 -4.56 12.32 -8.03
C ILE A 129 -5.10 11.13 -8.82
N GLU A 130 -4.23 10.14 -9.07
CA GLU A 130 -4.63 8.86 -9.65
C GLU A 130 -5.16 7.90 -8.58
N ILE A 131 -6.14 7.07 -8.93
CA ILE A 131 -6.65 6.01 -8.06
C ILE A 131 -6.27 4.67 -8.68
N VAL A 132 -5.47 3.88 -7.97
CA VAL A 132 -4.85 2.68 -8.54
C VAL A 132 -5.09 1.47 -7.64
N HIS A 133 -5.62 0.40 -8.22
CA HIS A 133 -5.74 -0.89 -7.53
C HIS A 133 -4.35 -1.42 -7.12
N PRO A 134 -4.16 -2.01 -5.92
CA PRO A 134 -2.84 -2.47 -5.45
C PRO A 134 -2.15 -3.43 -6.43
N ASP A 135 -2.88 -4.37 -7.02
CA ASP A 135 -2.31 -5.32 -7.99
C ASP A 135 -1.77 -4.63 -9.25
N ARG A 136 -2.52 -3.66 -9.77
CA ARG A 136 -2.09 -2.85 -10.92
C ARG A 136 -0.91 -1.97 -10.53
N PHE A 137 -0.95 -1.36 -9.36
CA PHE A 137 0.13 -0.51 -8.87
C PHE A 137 1.45 -1.29 -8.74
N ILE A 138 1.42 -2.46 -8.12
CA ILE A 138 2.58 -3.34 -7.97
C ILE A 138 3.17 -3.72 -9.34
N VAL A 139 2.33 -4.11 -10.30
CA VAL A 139 2.79 -4.44 -11.67
C VAL A 139 3.36 -3.22 -12.38
N ASN A 140 2.77 -2.03 -12.22
CA ASN A 140 3.34 -0.81 -12.80
C ASN A 140 4.75 -0.55 -12.25
N GLN A 141 4.95 -0.67 -10.93
CA GLN A 141 6.29 -0.53 -10.33
C GLN A 141 7.26 -1.61 -10.83
N TRP A 142 6.76 -2.84 -10.97
CA TRP A 142 7.54 -3.94 -11.53
C TRP A 142 7.99 -3.67 -12.95
N ASP A 143 7.09 -3.21 -13.82
CA ASP A 143 7.38 -2.97 -15.22
C ASP A 143 8.33 -1.77 -15.42
N LEU A 144 8.29 -0.80 -14.50
CA LEU A 144 9.22 0.34 -14.47
C LEU A 144 10.64 -0.08 -14.08
N GLU A 145 10.79 -0.87 -13.00
CA GLU A 145 12.10 -1.30 -12.47
C GLU A 145 12.15 -2.82 -12.20
N PRO A 146 12.15 -3.68 -13.25
CA PRO A 146 11.96 -5.12 -13.10
C PRO A 146 12.99 -5.80 -12.22
N LEU A 147 14.27 -5.42 -12.34
CA LEU A 147 15.34 -6.03 -11.56
C LEU A 147 15.20 -5.72 -10.06
N VAL A 148 14.80 -4.49 -9.72
CA VAL A 148 14.59 -4.08 -8.33
C VAL A 148 13.35 -4.77 -7.77
N ALA A 149 12.25 -4.81 -8.53
CA ALA A 149 11.02 -5.50 -8.12
C ALA A 149 11.24 -7.00 -7.90
N ILE A 150 11.86 -7.72 -8.83
CA ILE A 150 12.21 -9.14 -8.69
C ILE A 150 13.05 -9.36 -7.43
N SER A 151 14.07 -8.53 -7.20
CA SER A 151 14.92 -8.61 -6.01
C SER A 151 14.12 -8.40 -4.72
N SER A 152 13.17 -7.46 -4.71
CA SER A 152 12.28 -7.19 -3.59
C SER A 152 11.36 -8.36 -3.29
N PHE A 153 10.73 -8.97 -4.31
CA PHE A 153 9.87 -10.13 -4.14
C PHE A 153 10.65 -11.40 -3.73
N LYS A 154 11.88 -11.57 -4.21
CA LYS A 154 12.79 -12.62 -3.74
C LYS A 154 13.06 -12.49 -2.23
N ARG A 155 13.41 -11.29 -1.78
CA ARG A 155 13.61 -10.99 -0.35
C ARG A 155 12.33 -11.17 0.45
N MET A 156 11.17 -10.81 -0.12
CA MET A 156 9.86 -11.01 0.49
C MET A 156 9.60 -12.49 0.72
N ARG A 157 9.76 -13.33 -0.31
CA ARG A 157 9.61 -14.79 -0.19
C ARG A 157 10.55 -15.38 0.87
N ALA A 158 11.81 -14.98 0.87
CA ALA A 158 12.83 -15.50 1.79
C ALA A 158 12.57 -15.19 3.29
N ARG A 159 11.83 -14.14 3.63
CA ARG A 159 11.49 -13.79 5.02
C ARG A 159 10.13 -14.31 5.48
N ARG A 160 9.38 -15.01 4.64
CA ARG A 160 8.10 -15.63 5.03
C ARG A 160 8.35 -16.74 6.04
N LYS A 161 7.30 -17.09 6.81
CA LYS A 161 7.34 -18.22 7.76
C LYS A 161 7.72 -19.57 7.13
N ARG A 162 7.45 -19.75 5.83
CA ARG A 162 7.81 -20.92 5.05
C ARG A 162 8.69 -20.50 3.86
N PRO A 163 9.97 -20.19 4.09
CA PRO A 163 10.85 -19.66 3.04
C PRO A 163 11.16 -20.68 1.94
N GLN A 164 10.97 -21.98 2.24
CA GLN A 164 11.14 -23.10 1.30
C GLN A 164 9.90 -23.36 0.44
N SER A 165 8.82 -22.58 0.58
CA SER A 165 7.64 -22.70 -0.30
C SER A 165 8.03 -22.45 -1.75
N SER A 166 7.39 -23.16 -2.69
CA SER A 166 7.70 -23.02 -4.12
C SER A 166 7.34 -21.61 -4.64
N VAL A 167 7.86 -21.24 -5.83
CA VAL A 167 7.49 -19.98 -6.49
C VAL A 167 5.97 -19.94 -6.73
N ASP A 168 5.38 -21.06 -7.14
CA ASP A 168 3.94 -21.15 -7.40
C ASP A 168 3.09 -21.08 -6.13
N GLU A 169 3.54 -21.68 -5.02
CA GLU A 169 2.90 -21.50 -3.71
C GLU A 169 2.96 -20.05 -3.23
N PHE A 170 4.06 -19.36 -3.52
CA PHE A 170 4.18 -17.93 -3.23
C PHE A 170 3.22 -17.08 -4.07
N ALA A 171 3.21 -17.30 -5.40
CA ALA A 171 2.29 -16.64 -6.31
C ALA A 171 0.83 -16.87 -5.91
N THR A 172 0.47 -18.11 -5.59
CA THR A 172 -0.89 -18.48 -5.16
C THR A 172 -1.34 -17.71 -3.91
N VAL A 173 -0.44 -17.44 -2.96
CA VAL A 173 -0.79 -16.62 -1.79
C VAL A 173 -1.12 -15.19 -2.19
N LEU A 174 -0.37 -14.59 -3.12
CA LEU A 174 -0.67 -13.24 -3.59
C LEU A 174 -1.99 -13.20 -4.36
N GLU A 175 -2.24 -14.19 -5.22
CA GLU A 175 -3.50 -14.34 -5.96
C GLU A 175 -4.71 -14.44 -5.03
N GLN A 176 -4.63 -15.25 -3.97
CA GLN A 176 -5.66 -15.38 -2.93
C GLN A 176 -5.87 -14.09 -2.11
N ASN A 177 -4.94 -13.13 -2.20
CA ASN A 177 -5.03 -11.81 -1.56
C ASN A 177 -5.27 -10.71 -2.60
N GLU A 178 -6.00 -11.04 -3.67
CA GLU A 178 -6.44 -10.09 -4.70
C GLU A 178 -5.30 -9.45 -5.50
N LEU A 179 -4.18 -10.18 -5.64
CA LEU A 179 -3.05 -9.77 -6.48
C LEU A 179 -2.77 -10.77 -7.64
N PRO A 180 -3.75 -11.11 -8.49
CA PRO A 180 -3.57 -12.10 -9.56
C PRO A 180 -2.52 -11.69 -10.62
N MET A 181 -2.43 -10.42 -11.00
CA MET A 181 -1.44 -9.96 -11.98
C MET A 181 -0.02 -10.02 -11.41
N THR A 182 0.14 -9.64 -10.14
CA THR A 182 1.42 -9.78 -9.42
C THR A 182 1.81 -11.25 -9.31
N ALA A 183 0.86 -12.14 -8.99
CA ALA A 183 1.09 -13.57 -8.96
C ALA A 183 1.56 -14.11 -10.31
N GLN A 184 0.96 -13.65 -11.41
CA GLN A 184 1.42 -13.98 -12.76
C GLN A 184 2.85 -13.50 -13.01
N ARG A 185 3.20 -12.26 -12.65
CA ARG A 185 4.59 -11.74 -12.76
C ARG A 185 5.60 -12.59 -11.98
N ILE A 186 5.22 -13.09 -10.81
CA ILE A 186 6.08 -13.99 -10.01
C ILE A 186 6.28 -15.33 -10.72
N ARG A 187 5.23 -15.92 -11.28
CA ARG A 187 5.34 -17.18 -12.05
C ARG A 187 6.23 -17.00 -13.28
N GLU A 188 6.09 -15.88 -13.99
CA GLU A 188 6.92 -15.52 -15.15
C GLU A 188 8.39 -15.35 -14.79
N ALA A 189 8.69 -14.75 -13.63
CA ALA A 189 10.07 -14.58 -13.15
C ALA A 189 10.71 -15.89 -12.69
N GLY A 190 9.90 -16.90 -12.31
CA GLY A 190 10.36 -18.25 -12.01
C GLY A 190 11.47 -18.29 -10.96
N GLU A 191 12.60 -18.93 -11.29
CA GLU A 191 13.75 -19.13 -10.40
C GLU A 191 14.48 -17.84 -9.99
N LEU A 192 14.15 -16.70 -10.60
CA LEU A 192 14.72 -15.42 -10.20
C LEU A 192 14.23 -14.96 -8.82
N ILE A 193 13.07 -15.45 -8.37
CA ILE A 193 12.38 -15.10 -7.10
C ILE A 193 12.47 -16.23 -6.09
#